data_AF-A0A837AYC5-F1
#
_entry.id   AF-A0A837AYC5-F1
#
_cell.length_a   1.000
_cell.length_b   1.000
_cell.length_c   1.000
_cell.angle_alpha   90.00
_cell.angle_beta   90.00
_cell.angle_gamma   90.00
#
_symmetry.space_group_name_H-M   'P 1'
#
loop_
_entity.id
_entity.type
_entity.pdbx_description
1 polymer ?
#
loop_
_entity_poly.entity_id
_entity_poly.type
_entity_poly.pdbx_seq_one_letter_code
_entity_poly.pdbx_strand_id
1 'polypeptide(L)'
;MYKLKLNPQTSGYGVTPGDDVKRQQMDGGRGRYYIDVKRNSHIVDVNWNLSKSDFNKMMAFWRVYQSKPASFYADLVIDQGTRQQYLCNFIPNSFKTNEVNGNLYRVNAQLEVVQNQPNLIADQALIKDWEV
;
A
#
# COMPACT_ATOMS: atom_id res chain seq x y z
N MET A 1 -18.55 -0.96 -6.31
CA MET A 1 -17.19 -0.90 -5.73
C MET A 1 -16.39 0.13 -6.53
N TYR A 2 -15.62 1.01 -5.89
CA TYR A 2 -14.93 2.11 -6.56
C TYR A 2 -13.46 1.80 -6.84
N LYS A 3 -12.88 2.51 -7.81
CA LYS A 3 -11.43 2.52 -8.09
C LYS A 3 -10.90 3.95 -8.00
N LEU A 4 -9.88 4.18 -7.19
CA LEU A 4 -9.16 5.43 -7.16
C LEU A 4 -8.22 5.50 -8.36
N LYS A 5 -8.59 6.30 -9.37
CA LYS A 5 -7.80 6.46 -10.62
C LYS A 5 -6.66 7.47 -10.50
N LEU A 6 -6.55 8.16 -9.37
CA LEU A 6 -5.46 9.08 -9.10
C LEU A 6 -4.28 8.26 -8.59
N ASN A 7 -3.29 8.08 -9.45
CA ASN A 7 -2.10 7.31 -9.10
C ASN A 7 -1.23 8.13 -8.13
N PRO A 8 -0.82 7.56 -6.99
CA PRO A 8 0.13 8.22 -6.11
C PRO A 8 1.49 8.39 -6.81
N GLN A 9 2.26 9.38 -6.37
CA GLN A 9 3.59 9.62 -6.94
C GLN A 9 4.52 8.48 -6.55
N THR A 10 5.11 7.81 -7.54
CA THR A 10 6.10 6.75 -7.31
C THR A 10 7.35 7.28 -6.60
N SER A 11 7.67 8.56 -6.74
CA SER A 11 8.63 9.25 -5.90
C SER A 11 8.01 9.55 -4.52
N GLY A 12 8.25 8.64 -3.57
CA GLY A 12 8.04 8.93 -2.15
C GLY A 12 6.78 8.36 -1.50
N TYR A 13 6.14 7.32 -2.05
CA TYR A 13 5.28 6.48 -1.20
C TYR A 13 6.09 5.35 -0.58
N GLY A 14 6.06 5.26 0.75
CA GLY A 14 6.76 4.23 1.52
C GLY A 14 5.86 3.01 1.69
N VAL A 15 6.39 1.82 1.43
CA VAL A 15 5.68 0.57 1.71
C VAL A 15 6.31 -0.02 2.97
N THR A 16 5.49 -0.29 3.98
CA THR A 16 5.82 -1.22 5.06
C THR A 16 5.19 -2.56 4.69
N PRO A 17 5.98 -3.55 4.22
CA PRO A 17 5.42 -4.82 3.82
C PRO A 17 4.77 -5.52 5.03
N GLY A 18 3.61 -6.14 4.84
CA GLY A 18 3.05 -7.03 5.86
C GLY A 18 3.95 -8.25 6.01
N ASP A 19 4.41 -8.51 7.24
CA ASP A 19 5.22 -9.69 7.53
C ASP A 19 4.31 -10.86 7.91
N ASP A 20 4.47 -11.96 7.18
CA ASP A 20 3.78 -13.23 7.42
C ASP A 20 4.59 -14.13 8.38
N VAL A 21 5.86 -13.79 8.63
CA VAL A 21 6.79 -14.58 9.44
C VAL A 21 6.93 -13.96 10.84
N LYS A 22 6.79 -14.79 11.87
CA LYS A 22 7.13 -14.41 13.25
C LYS A 22 8.37 -15.14 13.72
N ARG A 23 9.14 -14.45 14.56
CA ARG A 23 10.31 -14.99 15.25
C ARG A 23 10.02 -15.16 16.74
N GLN A 24 10.25 -16.36 17.25
CA GLN A 24 10.22 -16.65 18.69
C GLN A 24 11.65 -16.80 19.21
N GLN A 25 12.05 -15.89 20.11
CA GLN A 25 13.31 -16.00 20.86
C GLN A 25 13.18 -17.08 21.92
N MET A 26 14.21 -17.93 22.04
CA MET A 26 14.34 -18.90 23.13
C MET A 26 15.42 -18.41 24.11
N ASP A 27 15.36 -18.87 25.37
CA ASP A 27 16.29 -18.45 26.43
C ASP A 27 17.77 -18.75 26.10
N GLY A 28 18.04 -19.65 25.16
CA GLY A 28 19.36 -19.87 24.58
C GLY A 28 19.28 -20.29 23.11
N GLY A 29 20.34 -19.96 22.35
CA GLY A 29 20.49 -20.37 20.96
C GLY A 29 19.68 -19.56 19.93
N ARG A 30 19.58 -20.11 18.71
CA ARG A 30 18.92 -19.44 17.58
C ARG A 30 17.40 -19.46 17.76
N GLY A 31 16.75 -18.31 17.53
CA GLY A 31 15.29 -18.22 17.51
C GLY A 31 14.65 -19.09 16.44
N ARG A 32 13.39 -19.48 16.65
CA ARG A 32 12.59 -20.23 15.67
C ARG A 32 11.72 -19.28 14.86
N TYR A 33 11.55 -19.58 13.58
CA TYR A 33 10.75 -18.80 12.64
C TYR A 33 9.58 -19.65 12.15
N TYR A 34 8.39 -19.07 12.09
CA TYR A 34 7.19 -19.74 11.59
C TYR A 34 6.27 -18.75 10.90
N ILE A 35 5.39 -19.25 10.03
CA ILE A 35 4.35 -18.46 9.37
C ILE A 35 3.20 -18.29 10.37
N ASP A 36 2.86 -17.04 10.70
CA ASP A 36 1.80 -16.72 11.66
C ASP A 36 0.46 -16.46 10.97
N VAL A 37 0.45 -15.51 10.03
CA VAL A 37 -0.70 -15.16 9.19
C VAL A 37 -0.23 -15.17 7.75
N LYS A 38 -1.06 -15.66 6.84
CA LYS A 38 -0.80 -15.56 5.40
C LYS A 38 -1.46 -14.31 4.85
N ARG A 39 -0.75 -13.56 4.01
CA ARG A 39 -1.21 -12.34 3.32
C ARG A 39 -1.55 -11.20 4.27
N ASN A 40 -0.66 -10.93 5.21
CA ASN A 40 -0.79 -9.78 6.10
C ASN A 40 -0.81 -8.48 5.28
N SER A 41 -1.72 -7.55 5.59
CA SER A 41 -1.86 -6.32 4.82
C SER A 41 -0.58 -5.48 4.87
N HIS A 42 -0.23 -4.81 3.77
CA HIS A 42 0.80 -3.78 3.78
C HIS A 42 0.23 -2.47 4.32
N ILE A 43 1.08 -1.67 4.93
CA ILE A 43 0.78 -0.28 5.26
C ILE A 43 1.57 0.60 4.31
N VAL A 44 0.87 1.43 3.53
CA VAL A 44 1.48 2.23 2.45
C VAL A 44 1.20 3.70 2.67
N ASP A 45 2.27 4.48 2.86
CA ASP A 45 2.23 5.94 2.94
C ASP A 45 2.16 6.54 1.55
N VAL A 46 0.98 6.89 1.05
CA VAL A 46 0.77 7.42 -0.29
C VAL A 46 0.76 8.94 -0.31
N ASN A 47 1.28 9.51 -1.40
CA ASN A 47 1.26 10.95 -1.65
C ASN A 47 0.82 11.24 -3.10
N TRP A 48 0.15 12.38 -3.28
CA TRP A 48 -0.28 12.86 -4.60
C TRP A 48 0.01 14.35 -4.73
N ASN A 49 0.55 14.74 -5.89
CA ASN A 49 0.55 16.11 -6.36
C ASN A 49 -0.60 16.28 -7.35
N LEU A 50 -1.61 17.07 -6.98
CA LEU A 50 -2.87 17.17 -7.68
C LEU A 50 -3.07 18.56 -8.26
N SER A 51 -3.67 18.60 -9.46
CA SER A 51 -4.29 19.81 -10.00
C SER A 51 -5.52 20.19 -9.18
N LYS A 52 -6.03 21.42 -9.32
CA LYS A 52 -7.31 21.83 -8.71
C LYS A 52 -8.46 20.87 -9.03
N SER A 53 -8.56 20.40 -10.29
CA SER A 53 -9.61 19.46 -10.69
C SER A 53 -9.45 18.09 -10.03
N ASP A 54 -8.21 17.59 -9.92
CA ASP A 54 -7.97 16.27 -9.33
C ASP A 54 -8.05 16.30 -7.82
N PHE A 55 -7.69 17.42 -7.19
CA PHE A 55 -7.91 17.66 -5.77
C PHE A 55 -9.41 17.57 -5.42
N ASN A 56 -10.27 18.23 -6.22
CA ASN A 56 -11.72 18.14 -6.03
C ASN A 56 -12.23 16.70 -6.17
N LYS A 57 -11.72 15.93 -7.14
CA LYS A 57 -12.05 14.50 -7.30
C LYS A 57 -11.57 13.68 -6.11
N MET A 58 -10.35 13.90 -5.62
CA MET A 58 -9.79 13.21 -4.46
C MET A 58 -10.64 13.48 -3.21
N MET A 59 -10.97 14.74 -2.94
CA MET A 59 -11.81 15.11 -1.81
C MET A 59 -13.23 14.57 -1.94
N ALA A 60 -13.79 14.50 -3.14
CA ALA A 60 -15.11 13.89 -3.38
C ALA A 60 -15.06 12.37 -3.12
N PHE A 61 -14.04 11.68 -3.66
CA PHE A 61 -13.82 10.26 -3.43
C PHE A 61 -13.69 9.95 -1.94
N TRP A 62 -12.86 10.70 -1.22
CA TRP A 62 -12.65 10.52 0.21
C TRP A 62 -13.94 10.76 1.01
N ARG A 63 -14.72 11.81 0.70
CA ARG A 63 -16.02 12.07 1.36
C ARG A 63 -17.04 10.95 1.10
N VAL A 64 -17.11 10.42 -0.13
CA VAL A 64 -17.95 9.26 -0.45
C VAL A 64 -17.50 8.03 0.32
N TYR A 65 -16.19 7.76 0.39
CA TYR A 65 -15.64 6.68 1.21
C TYR A 65 -16.00 6.85 2.69
N GLN A 66 -15.90 8.06 3.27
CA GLN A 66 -16.26 8.29 4.68
C GLN A 66 -17.75 8.06 4.97
N SER A 67 -18.64 8.33 4.00
CA SER A 67 -20.07 8.04 4.15
C SER A 67 -20.39 6.55 4.17
N LYS A 68 -19.53 5.73 3.54
CA LYS A 68 -19.66 4.28 3.46
C LYS A 68 -18.28 3.66 3.26
N PRO A 69 -17.55 3.33 4.34
CA PRO A 69 -16.19 2.82 4.27
C PRO A 69 -16.22 1.40 3.69
N ALA A 70 -16.00 1.32 2.38
CA ALA A 70 -15.91 0.08 1.64
C ALA A 70 -14.59 0.05 0.89
N SER A 71 -13.98 -1.13 0.81
CA SER A 71 -12.72 -1.30 0.11
C SER A 71 -12.82 -0.86 -1.35
N PHE A 72 -11.72 -0.29 -1.83
CA PHE A 72 -11.61 0.25 -3.18
C PHE A 72 -10.33 -0.24 -3.85
N TYR A 73 -10.30 -0.18 -5.17
CA TYR A 73 -9.10 -0.53 -5.92
C TYR A 73 -8.19 0.68 -6.11
N ALA A 74 -6.88 0.47 -6.02
CA ALA A 74 -5.86 1.42 -6.43
C ALA A 74 -4.75 0.68 -7.18
N ASP A 75 -4.10 1.35 -8.14
CA ASP A 75 -2.95 0.80 -8.84
C ASP A 75 -1.66 1.29 -8.16
N LEU A 76 -0.89 0.38 -7.56
CA LEU A 76 0.31 0.66 -6.76
C LEU A 76 1.47 -0.21 -7.26
N VAL A 77 2.70 0.23 -7.02
CA VAL A 77 3.93 -0.58 -7.23
C VAL A 77 4.36 -1.03 -5.84
N ILE A 78 4.09 -2.29 -5.48
CA ILE A 78 4.42 -2.88 -4.17
C ILE A 78 5.21 -4.18 -4.36
N ASP A 79 4.56 -5.23 -4.89
CA ASP A 79 5.16 -6.57 -4.97
C ASP A 79 6.10 -6.71 -6.18
N GLN A 80 5.83 -5.95 -7.25
CA GLN A 80 6.61 -5.95 -8.47
C GLN A 80 7.00 -4.53 -8.86
N GLY A 81 8.06 -4.37 -9.65
CA GLY A 81 8.51 -3.07 -10.18
C GLY A 81 7.53 -2.39 -11.16
N THR A 82 6.37 -3.01 -11.41
CA THR A 82 5.28 -2.49 -12.24
C THR A 82 4.03 -2.25 -11.42
N ARG A 83 3.15 -1.34 -11.87
CA ARG A 83 1.88 -1.09 -11.20
C ARG A 83 0.97 -2.32 -11.28
N GLN A 84 0.48 -2.74 -10.13
CA GLN A 84 -0.51 -3.79 -9.97
C GLN A 84 -1.73 -3.21 -9.25
N GLN A 85 -2.88 -3.84 -9.49
CA GLN A 85 -4.12 -3.46 -8.81
C GLN A 85 -4.15 -4.11 -7.43
N TYR A 86 -4.49 -3.31 -6.42
CA TYR A 86 -4.65 -3.77 -5.05
C TYR A 86 -6.00 -3.36 -4.48
N LEU A 87 -6.49 -4.18 -3.55
CA LEU A 87 -7.63 -3.85 -2.72
C LEU A 87 -7.15 -3.07 -1.50
N CYS A 88 -7.69 -1.87 -1.29
CA CYS A 88 -7.21 -0.94 -0.29
C CYS A 88 -8.34 -0.39 0.59
N ASN A 89 -7.97 0.01 1.81
CA ASN A 89 -8.75 0.85 2.70
C ASN A 89 -7.91 2.07 3.12
N PHE A 90 -8.56 3.21 3.38
CA PHE A 90 -7.86 4.32 4.04
C PHE A 90 -7.72 4.00 5.53
N ILE A 91 -6.51 4.17 6.07
CA ILE A 91 -6.30 4.15 7.52
C ILE A 91 -6.95 5.41 8.11
N PRO A 92 -7.82 5.28 9.13
CA PRO A 92 -8.45 6.43 9.78
C PRO A 92 -7.42 7.46 10.26
N ASN A 93 -7.78 8.74 10.19
CA ASN A 93 -6.95 9.88 10.62
C ASN A 93 -5.61 10.07 9.87
N SER A 94 -5.35 9.32 8.80
CA SER A 94 -4.12 9.47 8.00
C SER A 94 -4.24 10.45 6.83
N PHE A 95 -5.45 10.64 6.30
CA PHE A 95 -5.70 11.48 5.13
C PHE A 95 -5.56 12.97 5.48
N LYS A 96 -4.68 13.68 4.77
CA LYS A 96 -4.40 15.10 5.00
C LYS A 96 -3.97 15.82 3.73
N THR A 97 -4.29 17.11 3.65
CA THR A 97 -3.72 18.02 2.64
C THR A 97 -2.51 18.70 3.28
N ASN A 98 -1.32 18.37 2.82
CA ASN A 98 -0.06 18.84 3.38
C ASN A 98 0.35 20.21 2.86
N GLU A 99 0.00 20.53 1.61
CA GLU A 99 0.42 21.77 0.96
C GLU A 99 -0.66 22.24 -0.01
N VAL A 100 -0.88 23.55 -0.03
CA VAL A 100 -1.66 24.24 -1.06
C VAL A 100 -0.80 25.36 -1.60
N ASN A 101 -0.33 25.20 -2.83
CA ASN A 101 0.56 26.16 -3.48
C ASN A 101 -0.01 26.54 -4.86
N GLY A 102 -0.76 27.63 -4.90
CA GLY A 102 -1.49 28.05 -6.09
C GLY A 102 -2.47 26.97 -6.56
N ASN A 103 -2.22 26.40 -7.74
CA ASN A 103 -3.05 25.35 -8.34
C ASN A 103 -2.52 23.91 -8.09
N LEU A 104 -1.46 23.78 -7.28
CA LEU A 104 -0.89 22.50 -6.87
C LEU A 104 -1.30 22.19 -5.43
N TYR A 105 -1.81 20.97 -5.24
CA TYR A 105 -2.27 20.48 -3.95
C TYR A 105 -1.52 19.19 -3.63
N ARG A 106 -0.84 19.14 -2.48
CA ARG A 106 -0.16 17.94 -2.00
C ARG A 106 -1.04 17.24 -0.97
N VAL A 107 -1.46 16.04 -1.29
CA VAL A 107 -2.32 15.22 -0.43
C VAL A 107 -1.55 13.96 -0.03
N ASN A 108 -1.68 13.56 1.22
CA ASN A 108 -1.07 12.35 1.76
C ASN A 108 -2.13 11.52 2.50
N ALA A 109 -1.94 10.20 2.51
CA ALA A 109 -2.73 9.28 3.31
C ALA A 109 -1.93 8.02 3.60
N GLN A 110 -2.42 7.20 4.53
CA GLN A 110 -1.97 5.83 4.68
C GLN A 110 -3.06 4.87 4.19
N LEU A 111 -2.65 3.88 3.42
CA LEU A 111 -3.51 2.81 2.95
C LEU A 111 -3.14 1.51 3.66
N GLU A 112 -4.17 0.81 4.12
CA GLU A 112 -4.06 -0.63 4.38
C GLU A 112 -4.33 -1.34 3.06
N VAL A 113 -3.38 -2.17 2.63
CA VAL A 113 -3.38 -2.78 1.30
C VAL A 113 -3.33 -4.30 1.43
N VAL A 114 -4.35 -4.98 0.91
CA VAL A 114 -4.38 -6.44 0.91
C VAL A 114 -3.35 -6.96 -0.07
N GLN A 115 -2.52 -7.89 0.37
CA GLN A 115 -1.54 -8.59 -0.47
C GLN A 115 -2.22 -9.29 -1.65
N ASN A 116 -1.63 -9.14 -2.84
CA ASN A 116 -1.99 -9.96 -3.99
C ASN A 116 -1.51 -11.40 -3.78
N GLN A 117 -2.11 -12.36 -4.50
CA GLN A 117 -1.64 -13.74 -4.45
C GLN A 117 -0.21 -13.82 -5.01
N PRO A 118 0.80 -14.23 -4.20
CA PRO A 118 2.17 -14.38 -4.69
C PRO A 118 2.27 -15.54 -5.70
N ASN A 119 3.19 -15.42 -6.65
CA ASN A 119 3.54 -16.47 -7.58
C ASN A 119 4.91 -17.03 -7.21
N LEU A 120 4.93 -17.91 -6.21
CA LEU A 120 6.15 -18.45 -5.64
C LEU A 120 7.05 -19.15 -6.66
N ILE A 121 6.47 -19.76 -7.71
CA ILE A 121 7.27 -20.41 -8.77
C ILE A 121 8.04 -19.36 -9.57
N ALA A 122 7.40 -18.25 -9.92
CA ALA A 122 8.07 -17.16 -10.61
C ALA A 122 9.11 -16.48 -9.70
N ASP A 123 8.77 -16.27 -8.43
CA ASP A 123 9.68 -15.64 -7.46
C ASP A 123 10.94 -16.50 -7.24
N GLN A 124 10.77 -17.81 -7.07
CA GLN A 124 11.87 -18.77 -6.96
C GLN A 124 12.75 -18.78 -8.22
N ALA A 125 12.16 -18.68 -9.40
CA ALA A 125 12.92 -18.62 -10.65
C ALA A 125 13.78 -17.35 -10.75
N LEU A 126 13.31 -16.23 -10.19
CA LEU A 126 14.04 -14.95 -10.18
C LEU A 126 15.26 -14.94 -9.26
N ILE A 127 15.24 -15.73 -8.17
CA ILE A 127 16.32 -15.80 -7.17
C ILE A 127 17.15 -17.08 -7.27
N LYS A 128 16.95 -17.86 -8.33
CA LYS A 128 17.55 -19.19 -8.48
C LYS A 128 19.07 -19.15 -8.50
N ASP A 129 19.66 -18.10 -9.06
CA ASP A 129 21.10 -17.87 -9.10
C ASP A 129 21.71 -17.49 -7.74
N TRP A 130 20.88 -17.28 -6.71
CA TRP A 130 21.31 -16.98 -5.34
C TRP A 130 21.33 -18.23 -4.44
N GLU A 131 20.93 -19.39 -4.95
CA GLU A 131 21.09 -20.66 -4.24
C GLU A 131 22.57 -21.04 -4.16
N VAL A 132 23.06 -21.38 -2.96
CA VAL A 132 24.46 -21.78 -2.66
C VAL A 132 24.55 -23.28 -2.51
#